data_AF-A0A8H6XTI9-F1
#
_entry.id   AF-A0A8H6XTI9-F1
#
_cell.length_a   1.000
_cell.length_b   1.000
_cell.length_c   1.000
_cell.angle_alpha   90.00
_cell.angle_beta   90.00
_cell.angle_gamma   90.00
#
_symmetry.space_group_name_H-M   'P 1'
#
loop_
_entity.id
_entity.type
_entity.pdbx_description
1 polymer ?
#
loop_
_entity_poly.entity_id
_entity_poly.type
_entity_poly.pdbx_seq_one_letter_code
_entity_poly.pdbx_strand_id
1 'polypeptide(L)'
;MPSLAASTIYLFGVTAFLLGVNGLLDPSSFLKQLSAPMDCMPFSAGTSLAATAMGIYYTLAAYQENRMFFIATVPMRSLTAVVFWSYGPAWRPGAIWEGGGAVLTAVALGLEYSRGAGKTKTS
;
A
#
# COMPACT_ATOMS: atom_id res chain seq x y z
N MET A 1 9.99 -17.20 11.16
CA MET A 1 10.46 -15.87 10.73
C MET A 1 9.57 -15.45 9.59
N PRO A 2 8.89 -14.29 9.65
CA PRO A 2 8.01 -13.85 8.58
C PRO A 2 8.81 -13.73 7.27
N SER A 3 8.18 -14.08 6.16
CA SER A 3 8.78 -13.94 4.83
C SER A 3 9.16 -12.47 4.54
N LEU A 4 10.12 -12.25 3.63
CA LEU A 4 10.52 -10.90 3.22
C LEU A 4 9.32 -10.16 2.62
N ALA A 5 8.50 -10.85 1.83
CA ALA A 5 7.27 -10.29 1.28
C ALA A 5 6.28 -9.90 2.39
N ALA A 6 6.05 -10.76 3.38
CA ALA A 6 5.17 -10.47 4.51
C ALA A 6 5.63 -9.23 5.30
N SER A 7 6.94 -9.06 5.49
CA SER A 7 7.50 -7.89 6.19
C SER A 7 7.25 -6.58 5.45
N THR A 8 7.39 -6.58 4.11
CA THR A 8 7.10 -5.36 3.30
C THR A 8 5.64 -4.96 3.37
N ILE A 9 4.73 -5.92 3.33
CA ILE A 9 3.28 -5.67 3.39
C ILE A 9 2.85 -5.30 4.80
N TYR A 10 3.49 -5.86 5.82
CA TYR A 10 3.24 -5.46 7.20
C TYR A 10 3.62 -4.00 7.44
N LEU A 11 4.82 -3.57 7.02
CA LEU A 11 5.26 -2.17 7.11
C LEU A 11 4.34 -1.24 6.32
N PHE A 12 3.95 -1.65 5.11
CA PHE A 12 3.01 -0.87 4.30
C PHE A 12 1.63 -0.77 4.95
N GLY A 13 1.10 -1.87 5.49
CA GLY A 13 -0.18 -1.90 6.18
C GLY A 13 -0.18 -1.02 7.43
N VAL A 14 0.87 -1.07 8.25
CA VAL A 14 1.00 -0.23 9.46
C VAL A 14 1.10 1.24 9.09
N THR A 15 1.90 1.60 8.08
CA THR A 15 2.01 3.00 7.64
C THR A 15 0.71 3.51 7.03
N ALA A 16 0.02 2.72 6.22
CA ALA A 16 -1.31 3.05 5.68
C ALA A 16 -2.35 3.22 6.79
N PHE A 17 -2.32 2.36 7.81
CA PHE A 17 -3.20 2.47 8.98
C PHE A 17 -2.96 3.79 9.73
N LEU A 18 -1.70 4.11 10.05
CA LEU A 18 -1.35 5.35 10.76
C LEU A 18 -1.73 6.59 9.95
N LEU A 19 -1.49 6.60 8.65
CA LEU A 19 -1.89 7.69 7.76
C LEU A 19 -3.41 7.82 7.67
N GLY A 20 -4.13 6.71 7.59
CA GLY A 20 -5.60 6.68 7.58
C GLY A 20 -6.22 7.21 8.87
N VAL A 21 -5.70 6.78 10.04
CA VAL A 21 -6.14 7.29 11.35
C VAL A 21 -5.82 8.77 11.49
N ASN A 22 -4.62 9.20 11.09
CA ASN A 22 -4.23 10.61 11.12
C ASN A 22 -5.14 11.46 10.21
N GLY A 23 -5.48 10.96 9.03
CA GLY A 23 -6.42 11.62 8.12
C GLY A 23 -7.88 11.61 8.58
N LEU A 24 -8.24 10.73 9.53
CA LEU A 24 -9.54 10.75 10.22
C LEU A 24 -9.58 11.83 11.32
N LEU A 25 -8.46 11.98 12.05
CA LEU A 25 -8.33 12.95 13.14
C LEU A 25 -8.13 14.38 12.63
N ASP A 26 -7.41 14.56 11.52
CA ASP A 26 -7.21 15.85 10.88
C ASP A 26 -7.41 15.80 9.35
N PRO A 27 -8.66 15.73 8.88
CA PRO A 27 -8.97 15.75 7.45
C PRO A 27 -8.61 17.10 6.78
N SER A 28 -8.48 18.17 7.57
CA SER A 28 -8.20 19.52 7.05
C SER A 28 -6.78 19.65 6.50
N SER A 29 -5.82 18.95 7.10
CA SER A 29 -4.43 18.95 6.64
C SER A 29 -4.26 18.27 5.29
N PHE A 30 -4.98 17.18 5.02
CA PHE A 30 -4.97 16.52 3.70
C PHE A 30 -5.57 17.39 2.60
N LEU A 31 -6.69 18.07 2.88
CA LEU A 31 -7.32 18.98 1.93
C LEU A 31 -6.42 20.18 1.60
N LYS A 32 -5.74 20.74 2.60
CA LYS A 32 -4.75 21.81 2.40
C LYS A 32 -3.57 21.36 1.53
N GLN A 33 -3.07 20.13 1.76
CA GLN A 33 -1.95 19.59 0.99
C GLN A 33 -2.30 19.35 -0.48
N LEU A 34 -3.56 18.97 -0.75
CA LEU A 34 -4.11 18.84 -2.11
C LEU A 34 -4.64 20.14 -2.71
N SER A 35 -4.64 21.25 -1.94
CA SER A 35 -5.31 22.51 -2.32
C SER A 35 -6.78 22.31 -2.73
N ALA A 36 -7.47 21.36 -2.11
CA ALA A 36 -8.84 20.99 -2.40
C ALA A 36 -9.85 21.84 -1.60
N PRO A 37 -11.07 22.08 -2.12
CA PRO A 37 -12.12 22.78 -1.38
C PRO A 37 -12.50 22.06 -0.08
N MET A 38 -12.84 22.84 0.97
CA MET A 38 -13.28 22.29 2.25
C MET A 38 -14.59 21.48 2.15
N ASP A 39 -15.40 21.74 1.13
CA ASP A 39 -16.62 20.99 0.82
C ASP A 39 -16.32 19.50 0.50
N CYS A 40 -15.06 19.15 0.21
CA CYS A 40 -14.61 17.78 0.01
C CYS A 40 -14.27 17.03 1.32
N MET A 41 -14.51 17.63 2.50
CA MET A 41 -14.33 16.96 3.80
C MET A 41 -14.93 15.55 3.92
N PRO A 42 -16.20 15.27 3.52
CA PRO A 42 -16.74 13.91 3.61
C PRO A 42 -15.98 12.92 2.71
N PHE A 43 -15.47 13.37 1.55
CA PHE A 43 -14.66 12.54 0.66
C PHE A 43 -13.29 12.23 1.28
N SER A 44 -12.66 13.24 1.90
CA SER A 44 -11.39 13.05 2.64
C SER A 44 -11.57 12.06 3.79
N ALA A 45 -12.64 12.20 4.58
CA ALA A 45 -12.94 11.28 5.67
C ALA A 45 -13.18 9.84 5.18
N GLY A 46 -13.93 9.67 4.08
CA GLY A 46 -14.15 8.35 3.47
C GLY A 46 -12.86 7.70 2.96
N THR A 47 -11.98 8.49 2.34
CA THR A 47 -10.67 8.02 1.85
C THR A 47 -9.76 7.61 3.01
N SER A 48 -9.71 8.40 4.07
CA SER A 48 -8.98 8.08 5.30
C SER A 48 -9.50 6.82 5.99
N LEU A 49 -10.82 6.61 5.98
CA LEU A 49 -11.44 5.39 6.52
C LEU A 49 -11.08 4.15 5.69
N ALA A 50 -11.10 4.28 4.37
CA ALA A 50 -10.65 3.21 3.47
C ALA A 50 -9.17 2.87 3.66
N ALA A 51 -8.29 3.87 3.83
CA ALA A 51 -6.88 3.66 4.13
C ALA A 51 -6.67 2.93 5.46
N THR A 52 -7.46 3.29 6.48
CA THR A 52 -7.45 2.62 7.80
C THR A 52 -7.85 1.14 7.66
N ALA A 53 -8.95 0.86 6.96
CA ALA A 53 -9.41 -0.52 6.73
C ALA A 53 -8.37 -1.34 5.94
N MET A 54 -7.79 -0.77 4.88
CA MET A 54 -6.73 -1.42 4.11
C MET A 54 -5.50 -1.74 4.96
N GLY A 55 -5.10 -0.85 5.87
CA GLY A 55 -4.00 -1.11 6.79
C GLY A 55 -4.25 -2.31 7.72
N ILE A 56 -5.48 -2.47 8.20
CA ILE A 56 -5.88 -3.64 9.01
C ILE A 56 -5.85 -4.92 8.16
N TYR A 57 -6.39 -4.88 6.95
CA TYR A 57 -6.41 -6.05 6.07
C TYR A 57 -5.00 -6.48 5.65
N TYR A 58 -4.11 -5.53 5.37
CA TYR A 58 -2.72 -5.81 4.99
C TYR A 58 -1.90 -6.38 6.16
N THR A 59 -2.09 -5.87 7.38
CA THR A 59 -1.44 -6.43 8.57
C THR A 59 -1.94 -7.84 8.89
N LEU A 60 -3.24 -8.09 8.76
CA LEU A 60 -3.81 -9.43 8.93
C LEU A 60 -3.34 -10.41 7.85
N ALA A 61 -3.35 -9.99 6.57
CA ALA A 61 -2.85 -10.81 5.47
C ALA A 61 -1.36 -11.12 5.61
N ALA A 62 -0.57 -10.18 6.12
CA ALA A 62 0.83 -10.39 6.45
C ALA A 62 1.01 -11.41 7.59
N TYR A 63 0.18 -11.33 8.64
CA TYR A 63 0.17 -12.31 9.73
C TYR A 63 -0.21 -13.72 9.26
N GLN A 64 -1.13 -13.82 8.30
CA GLN A 64 -1.54 -15.10 7.69
C GLN A 64 -0.61 -15.61 6.59
N GLU A 65 0.47 -14.88 6.27
CA GLU A 65 1.35 -15.15 5.11
C GLU A 65 0.58 -15.45 3.81
N ASN A 66 -0.53 -14.74 3.55
CA ASN A 66 -1.36 -15.00 2.39
C ASN A 66 -0.70 -14.48 1.10
N ARG A 67 0.08 -15.34 0.46
CA ARG A 67 0.83 -15.00 -0.76
C ARG A 67 -0.07 -14.60 -1.93
N MET A 68 -1.25 -15.19 -2.06
CA MET A 68 -2.20 -14.81 -3.13
C MET A 68 -2.70 -13.39 -2.94
N PHE A 69 -2.93 -12.99 -1.70
CA PHE A 69 -3.26 -11.62 -1.37
C PHE A 69 -2.11 -10.66 -1.70
N PHE A 70 -0.86 -11.05 -1.43
CA PHE A 70 0.32 -10.25 -1.78
C PHE A 70 0.49 -10.04 -3.28
N ILE A 71 0.19 -11.07 -4.08
CA ILE A 71 0.23 -10.98 -5.55
C ILE A 71 -0.88 -10.04 -6.04
N ALA A 72 -2.08 -10.12 -5.45
CA ALA A 72 -3.22 -9.29 -5.84
C ALA A 72 -3.03 -7.79 -5.50
N THR A 73 -2.26 -7.46 -4.46
CA THR A 73 -2.00 -6.05 -4.11
C THR A 73 -1.04 -5.36 -5.06
N VAL A 74 -0.10 -6.06 -5.69
CA VAL A 74 0.85 -5.49 -6.65
C VAL A 74 0.18 -4.79 -7.83
N PRO A 75 -0.72 -5.42 -8.62
CA PRO A 75 -1.36 -4.76 -9.76
C PRO A 75 -2.25 -3.60 -9.30
N MET A 76 -2.97 -3.76 -8.18
CA MET A 76 -3.84 -2.72 -7.66
C MET A 76 -3.05 -1.47 -7.27
N ARG A 77 -1.94 -1.64 -6.54
CA ARG A 77 -1.09 -0.51 -6.11
C ARG A 77 -0.34 0.13 -7.29
N SER A 78 0.05 -0.68 -8.27
CA SER A 78 0.61 -0.17 -9.53
C SER A 78 -0.40 0.68 -10.29
N LEU A 79 -1.68 0.27 -10.34
CA LEU A 79 -2.76 1.05 -10.93
C LEU A 79 -2.97 2.37 -10.17
N THR A 80 -3.00 2.32 -8.84
CA THR A 80 -3.10 3.55 -8.01
C THR A 80 -1.95 4.51 -8.31
N ALA A 81 -0.72 4.00 -8.46
CA ALA A 81 0.45 4.81 -8.80
C ALA A 81 0.30 5.50 -10.16
N VAL A 82 -0.16 4.78 -11.20
CA VAL A 82 -0.39 5.33 -12.54
C VAL A 82 -1.48 6.41 -12.51
N VAL A 83 -2.57 6.15 -11.79
CA VAL A 83 -3.68 7.11 -11.64
C VAL A 83 -3.21 8.38 -10.90
N PHE A 84 -2.52 8.23 -9.78
CA PHE A 84 -1.97 9.38 -9.02
C PHE A 84 -0.95 10.17 -9.83
N TRP A 85 -0.14 9.48 -10.65
CA TRP A 85 0.80 10.15 -11.55
C TRP A 85 0.06 11.04 -12.58
N SER A 86 -1.10 10.58 -13.03
CA SER A 86 -1.93 11.27 -14.03
C SER A 86 -2.62 12.53 -13.47
N TYR A 87 -2.89 12.57 -12.16
CA TYR A 87 -3.52 13.73 -11.50
C TYR A 87 -2.57 14.91 -11.23
N GLY A 88 -1.27 14.76 -11.49
CA GLY A 88 -0.32 15.87 -11.50
C GLY A 88 0.53 16.00 -10.23
N PRO A 89 1.29 17.12 -10.09
CA PRO A 89 2.42 17.23 -9.16
C PRO A 89 2.08 16.99 -7.69
N ALA A 90 0.91 17.45 -7.23
CA ALA A 90 0.46 17.28 -5.85
C ALA A 90 0.25 15.80 -5.46
N TRP A 91 -0.04 14.94 -6.45
CA TRP A 91 -0.31 13.51 -6.26
C TRP A 91 0.92 12.63 -6.51
N ARG A 92 2.00 13.18 -7.07
CA ARG A 92 3.24 12.45 -7.35
C ARG A 92 3.89 11.82 -6.11
N PRO A 93 3.91 12.45 -4.92
CA PRO A 93 4.45 11.80 -3.72
C PRO A 93 3.69 10.51 -3.38
N GLY A 94 2.35 10.54 -3.46
CA GLY A 94 1.52 9.34 -3.29
C GLY A 94 1.76 8.30 -4.37
N ALA A 95 1.93 8.73 -5.63
CA ALA A 95 2.23 7.82 -6.74
C ALA A 95 3.56 7.08 -6.54
N ILE A 96 4.60 7.79 -6.09
CA ILE A 96 5.92 7.21 -5.80
C ILE A 96 5.83 6.26 -4.61
N TRP A 97 5.06 6.62 -3.57
CA TRP A 97 4.84 5.77 -2.41
C TRP A 97 4.15 4.45 -2.77
N GLU A 98 3.05 4.53 -3.52
CA GLU A 98 2.29 3.35 -3.95
C GLU A 98 3.09 2.49 -4.93
N GLY A 99 3.70 3.11 -5.94
CA GLY A 99 4.52 2.42 -6.94
C GLY A 99 5.77 1.81 -6.32
N GLY A 100 6.47 2.55 -5.46
CA GLY A 100 7.67 2.08 -4.77
C GLY A 100 7.37 0.87 -3.88
N GLY A 101 6.29 0.92 -3.10
CA GLY A 101 5.91 -0.23 -2.29
C GLY A 101 5.38 -1.41 -3.11
N ALA A 102 4.72 -1.19 -4.25
CA ALA A 102 4.32 -2.26 -5.16
C ALA A 102 5.55 -2.96 -5.77
N VAL A 103 6.56 -2.19 -6.19
CA VAL A 103 7.83 -2.72 -6.72
C VAL A 103 8.57 -3.52 -5.64
N LEU A 104 8.66 -3.01 -4.40
CA LEU A 104 9.31 -3.74 -3.31
C LEU A 104 8.61 -5.08 -3.03
N THR A 105 7.28 -5.11 -3.00
CA THR A 105 6.51 -6.36 -2.83
C THR A 105 6.70 -7.31 -4.02
N ALA A 106 6.70 -6.80 -5.25
CA ALA A 106 6.93 -7.61 -6.45
C ALA A 106 8.35 -8.22 -6.47
N VAL A 107 9.37 -7.43 -6.12
CA VAL A 107 10.76 -7.89 -6.00
C VAL A 107 10.88 -8.93 -4.89
N ALA A 108 10.27 -8.71 -3.72
CA ALA A 108 10.27 -9.69 -2.64
C ALA A 108 9.62 -11.02 -3.04
N LEU A 109 8.48 -10.98 -3.73
CA LEU A 109 7.81 -12.17 -4.29
C LEU A 109 8.68 -12.88 -5.34
N GLY A 110 9.32 -12.13 -6.24
CA GLY A 110 10.21 -12.68 -7.27
C GLY A 110 11.48 -13.34 -6.70
N LEU A 111 12.06 -12.76 -5.66
CA LEU A 111 13.21 -13.34 -4.93
C LEU A 111 12.81 -14.61 -4.18
N GLU A 112 11.62 -14.66 -3.59
CA GLU A 112 11.10 -15.85 -2.92
C GLU A 112 10.77 -16.96 -3.93
N TYR A 113 10.16 -16.62 -5.08
CA TYR A 113 9.89 -17.58 -6.15
C TYR A 113 11.19 -18.20 -6.69
N SER A 114 12.21 -17.37 -6.94
CA SER A 114 13.52 -17.83 -7.42
C SER A 114 14.25 -18.71 -6.39
N ARG A 115 14.12 -18.40 -5.09
CA ARG A 115 14.66 -19.23 -4.00
C ARG A 115 13.90 -20.55 -3.82
N GLY A 116 12.61 -20.58 -4.10
CA GLY A 116 11.80 -21.81 -4.13
C GLY A 116 12.17 -22.72 -5.30
N ALA A 117 12.32 -22.15 -6.49
CA ALA A 117 12.71 -22.87 -7.71
C ALA A 117 14.14 -23.46 -7.63
N GLY A 118 15.05 -22.82 -6.87
CA GLY A 118 16.38 -23.33 -6.61
C GLY A 118 16.42 -24.60 -5.74
N LYS A 119 15.43 -24.81 -4.87
CA LYS A 119 15.35 -26.01 -4.00
C LYS A 119 14.84 -27.25 -4.74
N THR A 120 14.11 -27.09 -5.84
CA THR A 120 13.52 -28.20 -6.60
C THR A 120 14.52 -28.88 -7.54
N LYS A 121 15.65 -28.24 -7.86
CA LYS A 121 16.66 -28.80 -8.79
C LYS A 121 17.73 -29.69 -8.13
N THR A 122 17.67 -29.89 -6.81
CA THR A 122 18.65 -30.66 -6.03
C THR A 122 18.07 -31.90 -5.35
N SER A 123 16.87 -32.34 -5.74
CA SER A 123 16.30 -33.62 -5.26
C SER A 123 16.35 -34.70 -6.34
#